data_AF-A0A1B9LEZ6-F1
#
_entry.id   AF-A0A1B9LEZ6-F1
#
_cell.length_a   1.000
_cell.length_b   1.000
_cell.length_c   1.000
_cell.angle_alpha   90.00
_cell.angle_beta   90.00
_cell.angle_gamma   90.00
#
_symmetry.space_group_name_H-M   'P 1'
#
loop_
_entity.id
_entity.type
_entity.pdbx_description
1 polymer ?
#
loop_
_entity_poly.entity_id
_entity_poly.type
_entity_poly.pdbx_seq_one_letter_code
_entity_poly.pdbx_strand_id
1 'polypeptide(L)'
;MLNLIQNKLFPWLLLIIGLSMCYTHGQKLTTKNQQLQTSNKQLQEDKQQLIEIIDYKNNELIELNDQYQIHQQKLLEQKIQLQDVNAQNRQYQQQLEWLIHENEQIHLWSTGELPTDIKRLYTRPEIKNSADYQNWLSSRHALLSAHE
;
A
#
# COMPACT_ATOMS: atom_id res chain seq x y z
N MET A 1 -91.98 48.62 28.08
CA MET A 1 -90.69 49.35 28.02
C MET A 1 -89.45 48.47 28.24
N LEU A 2 -89.53 47.12 28.22
CA LEU A 2 -88.33 46.25 28.30
C LEU A 2 -87.72 45.92 26.91
N ASN A 3 -88.52 45.83 25.85
CA ASN A 3 -88.03 45.41 24.52
C ASN A 3 -87.23 46.47 23.76
N LEU A 4 -87.38 47.76 24.09
CA LEU A 4 -86.71 48.86 23.40
C LEU A 4 -85.23 49.01 23.83
N ILE A 5 -84.91 48.60 25.06
CA ILE A 5 -83.55 48.60 25.61
C ILE A 5 -82.77 47.37 25.11
N GLN A 6 -83.44 46.21 24.98
CA GLN A 6 -82.84 45.01 24.37
C GLN A 6 -82.44 45.24 22.90
N ASN A 7 -83.31 45.83 22.07
CA ASN A 7 -83.01 46.02 20.64
C ASN A 7 -81.86 47.01 20.38
N LYS A 8 -81.61 47.95 21.30
CA LYS A 8 -80.55 48.97 21.15
C LYS A 8 -79.19 48.51 21.69
N LEU A 9 -79.17 47.62 22.69
CA LEU A 9 -77.94 47.06 23.28
C LEU A 9 -77.43 45.82 22.52
N PHE A 10 -78.32 45.05 21.89
CA PHE A 10 -77.96 43.87 21.11
C PHE A 10 -76.87 44.11 20.02
N PRO A 11 -76.94 45.18 19.19
CA PRO A 11 -75.90 45.42 18.18
C PRO A 11 -74.53 45.78 18.77
N TRP A 12 -74.52 46.44 19.94
CA TRP A 12 -73.26 46.75 20.65
C TRP A 12 -72.63 45.50 21.26
N LEU A 13 -73.44 44.58 21.79
CA LEU A 13 -72.99 43.28 22.28
C LEU A 13 -72.38 42.43 21.15
N LEU A 14 -73.01 42.39 19.97
CA LEU A 14 -72.48 41.70 18.80
C LEU A 14 -71.13 42.28 18.33
N LEU A 15 -70.96 43.60 18.36
CA LEU A 15 -69.69 44.23 18.02
C LEU A 15 -68.58 43.86 19.01
N ILE A 16 -68.87 43.83 20.30
CA ILE A 16 -67.89 43.44 21.33
C ILE A 16 -67.49 41.97 21.17
N ILE A 17 -68.45 41.08 20.89
CA ILE A 17 -68.17 39.66 20.61
C ILE A 17 -67.33 39.51 19.34
N GLY A 18 -67.66 40.25 18.26
CA GLY A 18 -66.87 40.26 17.04
C GLY A 18 -65.44 40.77 17.24
N LEU A 19 -65.26 41.83 18.02
CA LEU A 19 -63.93 42.35 18.39
C LEU A 19 -63.14 41.34 19.23
N SER A 20 -63.79 40.69 20.20
CA SER A 20 -63.17 39.63 21.01
C SER A 20 -62.77 38.41 20.17
N MET A 21 -63.62 38.01 19.22
CA MET A 21 -63.34 36.92 18.30
C MET A 21 -62.18 37.29 17.35
N CYS A 22 -62.14 38.52 16.86
CA CYS A 22 -61.05 39.01 16.00
C CYS A 22 -59.72 39.11 16.77
N TYR A 23 -59.76 39.60 18.01
CA TYR A 23 -58.60 39.67 18.89
C TYR A 23 -58.03 38.27 19.20
N THR A 24 -58.88 37.30 19.55
CA THR A 24 -58.46 35.92 19.82
C THR A 24 -57.96 35.19 18.56
N HIS A 25 -58.54 35.49 17.39
CA HIS A 25 -58.05 34.94 16.12
C HIS A 25 -56.68 35.51 15.72
N GLY A 26 -56.47 36.81 15.90
CA GLY A 26 -55.17 37.47 15.71
C GLY A 26 -54.08 36.88 16.60
N GLN A 27 -54.38 36.65 17.89
CA GLN A 27 -53.44 36.01 18.81
C GLN A 27 -53.08 34.58 18.41
N LYS A 28 -54.03 33.80 17.87
CA LYS A 28 -53.72 32.44 17.36
C LYS A 28 -52.81 32.46 16.13
N LEU A 29 -52.95 33.47 15.26
CA LEU A 29 -52.10 33.64 14.09
C LEU A 29 -50.69 34.05 14.49
N THR A 30 -50.54 34.97 15.44
CA THR A 30 -49.23 35.39 15.94
C THR A 30 -48.50 34.23 16.63
N THR A 31 -49.18 33.44 17.46
CA THR A 31 -48.57 32.28 18.11
C THR A 31 -48.14 31.21 17.10
N LYS A 32 -48.95 30.92 16.07
CA LYS A 32 -48.57 29.99 15.01
C LYS A 32 -47.39 30.50 14.20
N ASN A 33 -47.37 31.78 13.87
CA ASN A 33 -46.24 32.40 13.17
C ASN A 33 -44.95 32.36 14.01
N GLN A 34 -45.03 32.61 15.31
CA GLN A 34 -43.89 32.47 16.23
C GLN A 34 -43.41 31.01 16.30
N GLN A 35 -44.32 30.04 16.34
CA GLN A 35 -43.98 28.62 16.31
C GLN A 35 -43.29 28.22 14.98
N LEU A 36 -43.75 28.75 13.85
CA LEU A 36 -43.10 28.53 12.55
C LEU A 36 -41.72 29.18 12.50
N GLN A 37 -41.55 30.38 13.04
CA GLN A 37 -40.27 31.06 13.09
C GLN A 37 -39.25 30.30 13.95
N THR A 38 -39.66 29.83 15.14
CA THR A 38 -38.81 29.02 16.02
C THR A 38 -38.44 27.69 15.36
N SER A 39 -39.40 27.02 14.71
CA SER A 39 -39.14 25.77 13.98
C SER A 39 -38.17 25.97 12.80
N ASN A 40 -38.35 27.05 12.02
CA ASN A 40 -37.43 27.38 10.93
C ASN A 40 -36.03 27.71 11.44
N LYS A 41 -35.92 28.41 12.57
CA LYS A 41 -34.64 28.71 13.19
C LYS A 41 -33.95 27.43 13.65
N GLN A 42 -34.68 26.53 14.30
CA GLN A 42 -34.16 25.22 14.70
C GLN A 42 -33.68 24.42 13.49
N LEU A 43 -34.47 24.35 12.41
CA LEU A 43 -34.06 23.67 11.18
C LEU A 43 -32.79 24.27 10.58
N GLN A 44 -32.61 25.58 10.65
CA GLN A 44 -31.40 26.24 10.18
C GLN A 44 -30.19 25.93 11.07
N GLU A 45 -30.37 25.92 12.38
CA GLU A 45 -29.34 25.53 13.35
C GLU A 45 -28.95 24.05 13.17
N ASP A 46 -29.92 23.14 13.07
CA ASP A 46 -29.70 21.72 12.82
C ASP A 46 -28.96 21.49 11.49
N LYS A 47 -29.37 22.20 10.43
CA LYS A 47 -28.67 22.15 9.14
C LYS A 47 -27.22 22.59 9.28
N GLN A 48 -26.97 23.67 10.01
CA GLN A 48 -25.61 24.18 10.22
C GLN A 48 -24.75 23.17 11.00
N GLN A 49 -25.30 22.57 12.06
CA GLN A 49 -24.63 21.52 12.82
C GLN A 49 -24.32 20.30 11.95
N LEU A 50 -25.25 19.88 11.08
CA LEU A 50 -25.01 18.78 10.16
C LEU A 50 -23.90 19.09 9.16
N ILE A 51 -23.83 20.32 8.64
CA ILE A 51 -22.74 20.75 7.75
C ILE A 51 -21.40 20.66 8.50
N GLU A 52 -21.32 21.17 9.72
CA GLU A 52 -20.10 21.11 10.53
C GLU A 52 -19.66 19.67 10.82
N ILE A 53 -20.61 18.78 11.14
CA ILE A 53 -20.32 17.36 11.36
C ILE A 53 -19.81 16.70 10.07
N ILE A 54 -20.42 17.01 8.93
CA ILE A 54 -20.00 16.49 7.63
C ILE A 54 -18.60 16.98 7.28
N ASP A 55 -18.31 18.27 7.46
CA ASP A 55 -17.00 18.84 7.18
C ASP A 55 -15.91 18.24 8.08
N TYR A 56 -16.19 18.08 9.38
CA TYR A 56 -15.30 17.40 10.30
C TYR A 56 -15.00 15.96 9.87
N LYS A 57 -16.03 15.17 9.56
CA LYS A 57 -15.88 13.78 9.11
C LYS A 57 -15.17 13.67 7.77
N ASN A 58 -15.42 14.60 6.85
CA ASN A 58 -14.74 14.63 5.56
C ASN A 58 -13.25 14.88 5.75
N ASN A 59 -12.88 15.83 6.63
CA ASN A 59 -11.47 16.08 6.94
C ASN A 59 -10.81 14.85 7.57
N GLU A 60 -11.48 14.19 8.53
CA GLU A 60 -11.00 12.95 9.13
C GLU A 60 -10.79 11.84 8.08
N LEU A 61 -11.73 11.70 7.13
CA LEU A 61 -11.61 10.73 6.03
C LEU A 61 -10.48 11.07 5.06
N ILE A 62 -10.23 12.35 4.79
CA ILE A 62 -9.10 12.80 3.96
C ILE A 62 -7.79 12.44 4.64
N GLU A 63 -7.63 12.77 5.93
CA GLU A 63 -6.43 12.43 6.70
C GLU A 63 -6.17 10.92 6.74
N LEU A 64 -7.22 10.13 6.98
CA LEU A 64 -7.11 8.67 7.00
C LEU A 64 -6.74 8.11 5.62
N ASN A 65 -7.31 8.65 4.56
CA ASN A 65 -6.97 8.26 3.19
C ASN A 65 -5.52 8.59 2.86
N ASP A 66 -5.03 9.77 3.24
CA ASP A 66 -3.64 10.17 3.01
C ASP A 66 -2.67 9.24 3.75
N GLN A 67 -2.97 8.90 5.00
CA GLN A 67 -2.20 7.91 5.76
C GLN A 67 -2.22 6.53 5.08
N TYR A 68 -3.37 6.09 4.59
CA TYR A 68 -3.49 4.82 3.87
C TYR A 68 -2.67 4.82 2.58
N GLN A 69 -2.70 5.89 1.78
CA GLN A 69 -1.91 6.02 0.55
C GLN A 69 -0.41 5.96 0.85
N ILE A 70 0.05 6.70 1.86
CA ILE A 70 1.46 6.66 2.30
C ILE A 70 1.85 5.25 2.75
N HIS A 71 0.99 4.59 3.53
CA HIS A 71 1.25 3.24 3.99
C HIS A 71 1.33 2.25 2.82
N GLN A 72 0.42 2.34 1.84
CA GLN A 72 0.44 1.49 0.65
C GLN A 72 1.70 1.70 -0.18
N GLN A 73 2.13 2.97 -0.37
CA GLN A 73 3.36 3.28 -1.08
C GLN A 73 4.58 2.68 -0.37
N LYS A 74 4.64 2.82 0.96
CA LYS A 74 5.71 2.24 1.78
C LYS A 74 5.74 0.71 1.73
N LEU A 75 4.57 0.07 1.75
CA LEU A 75 4.46 -1.38 1.59
C LEU A 75 4.97 -1.84 0.22
N LEU A 76 4.64 -1.11 -0.85
CA LEU A 76 5.11 -1.43 -2.19
C LEU A 76 6.64 -1.29 -2.27
N GLU A 77 7.19 -0.21 -1.72
CA GLU A 77 8.64 0.00 -1.64
C GLU A 77 9.33 -1.12 -0.87
N GLN A 78 8.82 -1.49 0.31
CA GLN A 78 9.35 -2.60 1.10
C GLN A 78 9.29 -3.92 0.32
N LYS A 79 8.21 -4.17 -0.42
CA LYS A 79 8.09 -5.39 -1.24
C LYS A 79 9.14 -5.44 -2.34
N ILE A 80 9.39 -4.30 -3.00
CA ILE A 80 10.44 -4.19 -4.02
C ILE A 80 11.81 -4.43 -3.39
N GLN A 81 12.10 -3.82 -2.23
CA GLN A 81 13.35 -4.04 -1.50
C GLN A 81 13.54 -5.50 -1.10
N LEU A 82 12.50 -6.16 -0.59
CA LEU A 82 12.54 -7.59 -0.28
C LEU A 82 12.78 -8.46 -1.51
N GLN A 83 12.20 -8.09 -2.65
CA GLN A 83 12.42 -8.81 -3.89
C GLN A 83 13.87 -8.68 -4.37
N ASP A 84 14.47 -7.48 -4.26
CA ASP A 84 15.87 -7.23 -4.59
C ASP A 84 16.82 -8.01 -3.67
N VAL A 85 16.63 -7.92 -2.36
CA VAL A 85 17.43 -8.68 -1.38
C VAL A 85 17.32 -10.19 -1.63
N ASN A 86 16.13 -10.69 -1.93
CA ASN A 86 15.95 -12.10 -2.26
C ASN A 86 16.65 -12.50 -3.56
N ALA A 87 16.68 -11.62 -4.57
CA ALA A 87 17.41 -11.87 -5.81
C ALA A 87 18.92 -11.91 -5.57
N GLN A 88 19.45 -10.96 -4.79
CA GLN A 88 20.86 -10.94 -4.38
C GLN A 88 21.23 -12.18 -3.58
N ASN A 89 20.38 -12.59 -2.62
CA ASN A 89 20.63 -13.79 -1.82
C ASN A 89 20.69 -15.05 -2.70
N ARG A 90 19.76 -15.20 -3.66
CA ARG A 90 19.82 -16.31 -4.62
C ARG A 90 21.11 -16.30 -5.45
N GLN A 91 21.57 -15.12 -5.88
CA GLN A 91 22.84 -15.01 -6.61
C GLN A 91 24.03 -15.44 -5.73
N TYR A 92 24.08 -14.99 -4.48
CA TYR A 92 25.12 -15.38 -3.54
C TYR A 92 25.10 -16.88 -3.24
N GLN A 93 23.92 -17.48 -3.10
CA GLN A 93 23.78 -18.93 -2.92
C GLN A 93 24.34 -19.70 -4.12
N GLN A 94 23.97 -19.31 -5.34
CA GLN A 94 24.49 -19.95 -6.56
C GLN A 94 26.01 -19.81 -6.67
N GLN A 95 26.55 -18.63 -6.35
CA GLN A 95 27.99 -18.40 -6.38
C GLN A 95 28.71 -19.23 -5.32
N LEU A 96 28.14 -19.34 -4.11
CA LEU A 96 28.70 -20.16 -3.05
C LEU A 96 28.69 -21.64 -3.41
N GLU A 97 27.57 -22.14 -3.93
CA GLU A 97 27.48 -23.52 -4.44
C GLU A 97 28.53 -23.77 -5.51
N TRP A 98 28.67 -22.87 -6.48
CA TRP A 98 29.68 -23.01 -7.53
C TRP A 98 31.10 -23.06 -6.95
N LEU A 99 31.44 -22.16 -6.02
CA LEU A 99 32.75 -22.14 -5.36
C LEU A 99 33.01 -23.40 -4.53
N ILE A 100 31.99 -23.94 -3.86
CA ILE A 100 32.11 -25.21 -3.11
C ILE A 100 32.43 -26.35 -4.07
N HIS A 101 31.68 -26.48 -5.16
CA HIS A 101 31.92 -27.52 -6.16
C HIS A 101 33.30 -27.37 -6.82
N GLU A 102 33.71 -26.15 -7.17
CA GLU A 102 35.03 -25.89 -7.75
C GLU A 102 36.14 -26.27 -6.78
N ASN A 103 36.01 -25.90 -5.49
CA ASN A 103 36.98 -26.25 -4.47
C ASN A 103 37.10 -27.77 -4.30
N GLU A 104 35.97 -28.48 -4.26
CA GLU A 104 35.95 -29.95 -4.21
C GLU A 104 36.63 -30.56 -5.44
N GLN A 105 36.38 -30.03 -6.65
CA GLN A 105 37.07 -30.48 -7.85
C GLN A 105 38.58 -30.23 -7.75
N ILE A 106 39.03 -29.04 -7.34
CA ILE A 106 40.47 -28.76 -7.16
C ILE A 106 41.08 -29.75 -6.15
N HIS A 107 40.38 -30.05 -5.07
CA HIS A 107 40.81 -31.04 -4.09
C HIS A 107 40.95 -32.44 -4.71
N LEU A 108 39.99 -32.87 -5.52
CA LEU A 108 40.05 -34.16 -6.24
C LEU A 108 41.22 -34.19 -7.24
N TRP A 109 41.46 -33.11 -7.98
CA TRP A 109 42.58 -33.01 -8.92
C TRP A 109 43.94 -33.00 -8.21
N SER A 110 44.01 -32.36 -7.04
CA SER A 110 45.25 -32.29 -6.25
C SER A 110 45.57 -33.61 -5.53
N THR A 111 44.55 -34.38 -5.15
CA THR A 111 44.73 -35.66 -4.42
C THR A 111 44.74 -36.87 -5.34
N GLY A 112 44.19 -36.74 -6.56
CA GLY A 112 44.25 -37.75 -7.60
C GLY A 112 45.68 -38.00 -8.09
N GLU A 113 45.93 -39.22 -8.57
CA GLU A 113 47.21 -39.52 -9.20
C GLU A 113 47.40 -38.69 -10.47
N LEU A 114 48.63 -38.19 -10.69
CA LEU A 114 48.94 -37.47 -11.92
C LEU A 114 48.58 -38.33 -13.15
N PRO A 115 47.92 -37.74 -14.17
CA PRO A 115 47.65 -38.43 -15.42
C PRO A 115 48.91 -39.06 -16.00
N THR A 116 48.78 -40.27 -16.57
CA THR A 116 49.89 -41.06 -17.10
C THR A 116 50.75 -40.28 -18.11
N ASP A 117 50.13 -39.39 -18.87
CA ASP A 117 50.83 -38.57 -19.87
C ASP A 117 51.73 -37.51 -19.22
N ILE A 118 51.28 -36.91 -18.11
CA ILE A 118 52.09 -35.98 -17.31
C ILE A 118 53.20 -36.76 -16.58
N LYS A 119 52.90 -37.94 -16.03
CA LYS A 119 53.93 -38.82 -15.45
C LYS A 119 55.01 -39.19 -16.49
N ARG A 120 54.65 -39.47 -17.74
CA ARG A 120 55.59 -39.75 -18.84
C ARG A 120 56.44 -38.55 -19.23
N LEU A 121 55.89 -37.33 -19.21
CA LEU A 121 56.67 -36.11 -19.42
C LEU A 121 57.73 -35.89 -18.34
N TYR A 122 57.39 -36.19 -17.08
CA TYR A 122 58.36 -36.15 -15.98
C TYR A 122 59.34 -37.31 -16.00
N THR A 123 58.95 -38.45 -16.57
CA THR A 123 59.80 -39.61 -16.74
C THR A 123 60.73 -39.39 -17.93
N ARG A 124 61.79 -38.61 -17.70
CA ARG A 124 62.75 -38.25 -18.74
C ARG A 124 63.53 -39.50 -19.20
N PRO A 125 63.57 -39.80 -20.51
CA PRO A 125 64.51 -40.78 -21.05
C PRO A 125 65.96 -40.26 -20.91
N GLU A 126 66.95 -41.13 -21.07
CA GLU A 126 68.36 -40.74 -20.96
C GLU A 126 68.76 -39.89 -22.18
N ILE A 127 68.59 -38.57 -22.09
CA ILE A 127 68.88 -37.61 -23.17
C ILE A 127 70.37 -37.26 -23.13
N LYS A 128 71.14 -37.77 -24.11
CA LYS A 128 72.61 -37.62 -24.14
C LYS A 128 73.08 -36.44 -24.99
N ASN A 129 72.27 -35.97 -25.94
CA ASN A 129 72.59 -34.80 -26.76
C ASN A 129 71.32 -33.96 -27.08
N SER A 130 71.51 -32.79 -27.69
CA SER A 130 70.41 -31.86 -28.03
C SER A 130 69.48 -32.36 -29.14
N ALA A 131 69.98 -33.20 -30.06
CA ALA A 131 69.18 -33.81 -31.11
C ALA A 131 68.24 -34.90 -30.53
N ASP A 132 68.69 -35.65 -29.52
CA ASP A 132 67.87 -36.61 -28.78
C ASP A 132 66.71 -35.91 -28.06
N TYR A 133 66.96 -34.71 -27.53
CA TYR A 133 65.91 -33.87 -26.91
C TYR A 133 64.85 -33.43 -27.92
N GLN A 134 65.28 -32.92 -29.09
CA GLN A 134 64.36 -32.53 -30.15
C GLN A 134 63.57 -33.72 -30.69
N ASN A 135 64.21 -34.88 -30.88
CA ASN A 135 63.53 -36.09 -31.33
C ASN A 135 62.50 -36.61 -30.33
N TRP A 136 62.81 -36.54 -29.03
CA TRP A 136 61.86 -36.93 -27.98
C TRP A 136 60.61 -36.06 -27.99
N LEU A 137 60.76 -34.72 -28.06
CA LEU A 137 59.61 -33.80 -28.15
C LEU A 137 58.86 -33.89 -29.49
N SER A 138 59.56 -34.18 -30.59
CA SER A 138 58.96 -34.28 -31.94
C SER A 138 58.30 -35.63 -32.20
N SER A 139 58.56 -36.62 -31.35
CA SER A 139 57.95 -37.94 -31.47
C SER A 139 56.46 -37.86 -31.10
N ARG A 140 55.58 -38.20 -32.05
CA ARG A 140 54.11 -38.22 -31.89
C ARG A 140 53.59 -39.00 -30.67
N HIS A 141 54.42 -39.84 -30.05
CA HIS A 141 54.09 -40.68 -28.90
C HIS A 141 54.48 -40.09 -27.54
N ALA A 142 55.08 -38.90 -27.48
CA ALA A 142 55.48 -38.29 -26.20
C ALA A 142 54.27 -37.86 -25.33
N LEU A 143 53.10 -37.67 -25.94
CA LEU A 143 51.90 -37.11 -25.29
C LEU A 143 50.62 -37.94 -25.49
N LEU A 144 50.66 -39.08 -26.21
CA LEU A 144 49.43 -39.79 -26.57
C LEU A 144 48.87 -40.57 -25.37
N SER A 145 47.71 -40.13 -24.89
CA SER A 145 46.89 -40.81 -23.89
C SER A 145 46.38 -42.14 -24.43
N ALA A 146 46.59 -43.21 -23.68
CA ALA A 146 45.90 -44.47 -23.92
C ALA A 146 44.52 -44.39 -23.23
N HIS A 147 43.52 -43.90 -23.94
CA HIS A 147 42.13 -44.20 -23.63
C HIS A 147 41.70 -45.35 -24.54
N GLU A 148 41.46 -46.51 -23.93
CA GLU A 148 40.53 -47.55 -24.37
C GLU A 148 39.59 -47.87 -23.20
#